data_AF-A0A541BV51-F1
#
_entry.id   AF-A0A541BV51-F1
#
_cell.length_a   1.000
_cell.length_b   1.000
_cell.length_c   1.000
_cell.angle_alpha   90.00
_cell.angle_beta   90.00
_cell.angle_gamma   90.00
#
_symmetry.space_group_name_H-M   'P 1'
#
loop_
_entity.id
_entity.type
_entity.pdbx_description
1 polymer ?
#
loop_
_entity_poly.entity_id
_entity_poly.type
_entity_poly.pdbx_seq_one_letter_code
_entity_poly.pdbx_strand_id
1 'polypeptide(L)'
;ALEALGLAAPVRRLFRRLQADGLALDAAWRTASASHRLVAMHALRIAAIHRIWLLAARLPDFSPRHGVTRAALVARILRLDVPAAVDLLEEVFPSRPDPAAAMDFGEPAGPREAATYEAEHAEILAPMRRWFALVREGSAAIAHEVGSFG
;
A
#
# COMPACT_ATOMS: atom_id res chain seq x y z
N ALA A 1 -39.20 13.10 38.22
CA ALA A 1 -38.26 11.98 38.49
C ALA A 1 -36.90 12.48 39.02
N LEU A 2 -36.11 13.26 38.26
CA LEU A 2 -34.77 13.71 38.72
C LEU A 2 -34.75 14.70 39.89
N GLU A 3 -35.78 15.54 40.03
CA GLU A 3 -35.93 16.43 41.21
C GLU A 3 -36.26 15.68 42.49
N ALA A 4 -37.16 14.68 42.41
CA ALA A 4 -37.51 13.83 43.54
C ALA A 4 -36.31 13.00 44.06
N LEU A 5 -35.29 12.80 43.23
CA LEU A 5 -34.04 12.11 43.57
C LEU A 5 -32.91 13.08 43.98
N GLY A 6 -33.13 14.40 44.00
CA GLY A 6 -32.09 15.39 44.29
C GLY A 6 -30.98 15.51 43.23
N LEU A 7 -31.14 14.88 42.07
CA LEU A 7 -30.11 14.76 41.02
C LEU A 7 -30.21 15.84 39.94
N ALA A 8 -31.27 16.67 39.96
CA ALA A 8 -31.51 17.67 38.93
C ALA A 8 -30.33 18.66 38.75
N ALA A 9 -29.75 19.16 39.83
CA ALA A 9 -28.62 20.09 39.75
C ALA A 9 -27.29 19.42 39.32
N PRO A 10 -26.89 18.25 39.86
CA PRO A 10 -25.75 17.48 39.35
C PRO A 10 -25.86 17.14 37.87
N VAL A 11 -27.01 16.65 37.41
CA VAL A 11 -27.22 16.25 36.00
C VAL A 11 -27.14 17.46 35.07
N ARG A 12 -27.73 18.61 35.44
CA ARG A 12 -27.60 19.85 34.65
C ARG A 12 -26.16 20.39 34.61
N ARG A 13 -25.37 20.20 35.67
CA ARG A 13 -23.93 20.55 35.66
C ARG A 13 -23.14 19.63 34.74
N LEU A 14 -23.38 18.31 34.81
CA LEU A 14 -22.73 17.34 33.92
C LEU A 14 -23.08 17.63 32.45
N PHE A 15 -24.36 17.85 32.15
CA PHE A 15 -24.80 18.19 30.80
C PHE A 15 -24.13 19.45 30.26
N ARG A 16 -24.06 20.52 31.07
CA ARG A 16 -23.36 21.75 30.68
C ARG A 16 -21.87 21.53 30.48
N ARG A 17 -21.24 20.69 31.29
CA ARG A 17 -19.83 20.33 31.11
C ARG A 17 -19.59 19.54 29.84
N LEU A 18 -20.40 18.51 29.57
CA LEU A 18 -20.33 17.74 28.32
C LEU A 18 -20.58 18.60 27.09
N GLN A 19 -21.50 19.57 27.18
CA GLN A 19 -21.75 20.52 26.11
C GLN A 19 -20.57 21.47 25.90
N ALA A 20 -19.98 21.99 26.98
CA ALA A 20 -18.79 22.84 26.92
C ALA A 20 -17.58 22.09 26.36
N ASP A 21 -17.35 20.86 26.83
CA ASP A 21 -16.29 19.98 26.33
C ASP A 21 -16.53 19.63 24.86
N GLY A 22 -17.78 19.37 24.46
CA GLY A 22 -18.17 19.15 23.08
C GLY A 22 -17.96 20.37 22.17
N LEU A 23 -18.24 21.58 22.66
CA LEU A 23 -17.98 22.82 21.93
C LEU A 23 -16.49 23.17 21.87
N ALA A 24 -15.74 22.90 22.94
CA ALA A 24 -14.29 23.08 22.95
C ALA A 24 -13.60 22.08 22.02
N LEU A 25 -14.09 20.83 22.01
CA LEU A 25 -13.66 19.82 21.05
C LEU A 25 -14.05 20.25 19.64
N ASP A 26 -15.28 20.67 19.36
CA ASP A 26 -15.69 21.13 18.03
C ASP A 26 -14.89 22.38 17.60
N ALA A 27 -14.56 23.30 18.50
CA ALA A 27 -13.70 24.46 18.19
C ALA A 27 -12.24 24.07 17.90
N ALA A 28 -11.69 23.09 18.63
CA ALA A 28 -10.34 22.56 18.39
C ALA A 28 -10.27 21.57 17.21
N TRP A 29 -11.38 20.86 16.95
CA TRP A 29 -11.51 19.77 15.98
C TRP A 29 -12.13 20.21 14.65
N ARG A 30 -12.78 21.39 14.61
CA ARG A 30 -12.91 22.20 13.39
C ARG A 30 -11.52 22.65 12.97
N THR A 31 -10.75 21.65 12.55
CA THR A 31 -9.69 21.77 11.60
C THR A 31 -10.27 22.60 10.46
N ALA A 32 -9.63 23.73 10.17
CA ALA A 32 -9.75 24.32 8.85
C ALA A 32 -9.74 23.17 7.84
N SER A 33 -10.69 23.16 6.89
CA SER A 33 -10.79 22.11 5.88
C SER A 33 -9.40 21.72 5.43
N ALA A 34 -9.06 20.42 5.46
CA ALA A 34 -7.73 19.94 5.12
C ALA A 34 -7.22 20.70 3.91
N SER A 35 -6.03 21.31 4.02
CA SER A 35 -5.44 22.10 2.95
C SER A 35 -5.61 21.37 1.63
N HIS A 36 -5.99 22.06 0.55
CA HIS A 36 -6.11 21.45 -0.77
C HIS A 36 -4.82 20.67 -1.14
N ARG A 37 -3.67 21.14 -0.66
CA ARG A 37 -2.39 20.43 -0.78
C ARG A 37 -2.39 19.08 -0.06
N LEU A 38 -2.81 19.05 1.22
CA LEU A 38 -2.90 17.82 2.01
C LEU A 38 -3.86 16.80 1.38
N VAL A 39 -5.00 17.27 0.88
CA VAL A 39 -5.98 16.45 0.15
C VAL A 39 -5.36 15.90 -1.14
N ALA A 40 -4.69 16.74 -1.92
CA ALA A 40 -4.03 16.33 -3.16
C ALA A 40 -2.92 15.30 -2.90
N MET A 41 -2.10 15.48 -1.87
CA MET A 41 -1.06 14.50 -1.49
C MET A 41 -1.66 13.15 -1.08
N HIS A 42 -2.77 13.16 -0.33
CA HIS A 42 -3.51 11.93 -0.02
C HIS A 42 -4.05 11.25 -1.28
N ALA A 43 -4.66 12.01 -2.18
CA ALA A 43 -5.20 11.50 -3.43
C ALA A 43 -4.08 10.87 -4.30
N LEU A 44 -2.93 11.54 -4.42
CA LEU A 44 -1.76 11.01 -5.13
C LEU A 44 -1.23 9.72 -4.51
N ARG A 45 -1.15 9.66 -3.18
CA ARG A 45 -0.73 8.43 -2.48
C ARG A 45 -1.69 7.27 -2.75
N ILE A 46 -2.99 7.52 -2.67
CA ILE A 46 -4.02 6.50 -2.96
C ILE A 46 -3.94 6.04 -4.43
N ALA A 47 -3.78 6.99 -5.37
CA ALA A 47 -3.62 6.68 -6.78
C ALA A 47 -2.37 5.83 -7.05
N ALA A 48 -1.24 6.12 -6.40
CA ALA A 48 -0.02 5.33 -6.50
C ALA A 48 -0.21 3.90 -5.95
N ILE A 49 -0.89 3.74 -4.81
CA ILE A 49 -1.26 2.43 -4.25
C ILE A 49 -2.13 1.64 -5.25
N HIS A 50 -3.17 2.25 -5.80
CA HIS A 50 -4.01 1.62 -6.82
C HIS A 50 -3.20 1.21 -8.05
N ARG A 51 -2.24 2.03 -8.47
CA ARG A 51 -1.39 1.69 -9.61
C ARG A 51 -0.54 0.44 -9.36
N ILE A 52 -0.04 0.26 -8.14
CA ILE A 52 0.66 -0.97 -7.70
C ILE A 52 -0.29 -2.18 -7.78
N TRP A 53 -1.53 -2.05 -7.31
CA TRP A 53 -2.50 -3.15 -7.36
C TRP A 53 -2.88 -3.53 -8.79
N LEU A 54 -3.02 -2.55 -9.70
CA LEU A 54 -3.24 -2.81 -11.12
C LEU A 54 -2.05 -3.55 -11.77
N LEU A 55 -0.82 -3.25 -11.35
CA LEU A 55 0.35 -4.01 -11.80
C LEU A 55 0.33 -5.44 -11.24
N ALA A 56 -0.10 -5.63 -10.00
CA ALA A 56 -0.22 -6.96 -9.39
C ALA A 56 -1.24 -7.84 -10.12
N ALA A 57 -2.36 -7.25 -10.58
CA ALA A 57 -3.35 -7.96 -11.38
C ALA A 57 -2.82 -8.43 -12.74
N ARG A 58 -1.80 -7.75 -13.28
CA ARG A 58 -1.12 -8.11 -14.53
C ARG A 58 -0.04 -9.18 -14.36
N LEU A 59 0.26 -9.62 -13.13
CA LEU A 59 1.26 -10.67 -12.93
C LEU A 59 0.83 -11.95 -13.64
N PRO A 60 1.69 -12.53 -14.50
CA PRO A 60 1.40 -13.77 -15.18
C PRO A 60 1.27 -14.92 -14.17
N ASP A 61 0.58 -15.98 -14.58
CA ASP A 61 0.53 -17.21 -13.79
C ASP A 61 1.87 -17.93 -13.86
N PHE A 62 2.26 -18.55 -12.74
CA PHE A 62 3.47 -19.36 -12.64
C PHE A 62 3.21 -20.51 -11.65
N SER A 63 3.81 -21.67 -11.93
CA SER A 63 3.82 -22.77 -10.98
C SER A 63 4.58 -22.36 -9.72
N PRO A 64 4.19 -22.83 -8.53
CA PRO A 64 4.90 -22.52 -7.30
C PRO A 64 6.41 -22.81 -7.44
N ARG A 65 7.25 -21.78 -7.26
CA ARG A 65 8.71 -21.90 -7.24
C ARG A 65 9.20 -21.53 -5.85
N HIS A 66 10.15 -22.27 -5.32
CA HIS A 66 10.71 -22.05 -3.98
C HIS A 66 9.66 -21.98 -2.85
N GLY A 67 8.54 -22.70 -2.99
CA GLY A 67 7.44 -22.68 -2.01
C GLY A 67 6.57 -21.42 -2.03
N VAL A 68 6.77 -20.51 -2.99
CA VAL A 68 6.01 -19.27 -3.13
C VAL A 68 4.93 -19.42 -4.19
N THR A 69 3.69 -19.07 -3.86
CA THR A 69 2.55 -19.07 -4.79
C THR A 69 2.23 -17.66 -5.27
N ARG A 70 1.63 -17.55 -6.46
CA ARG A 70 1.11 -16.28 -6.98
C ARG A 70 0.15 -15.60 -5.99
N ALA A 71 -0.77 -16.35 -5.41
CA ALA A 71 -1.71 -15.84 -4.42
C ALA A 71 -1.01 -15.23 -3.19
N ALA A 72 0.04 -15.90 -2.68
CA ALA A 72 0.82 -15.39 -1.56
C ALA A 72 1.55 -14.09 -1.91
N LEU A 73 2.13 -14.00 -3.12
CA LEU A 73 2.80 -12.78 -3.60
C LEU A 73 1.83 -11.61 -3.78
N VAL A 74 0.70 -11.85 -4.44
CA VAL A 74 -0.35 -10.83 -4.59
C VAL A 74 -0.83 -10.34 -3.22
N ALA A 75 -1.03 -11.25 -2.26
CA ALA A 75 -1.44 -10.86 -0.90
C ALA A 75 -0.38 -9.99 -0.19
N ARG A 76 0.92 -10.24 -0.40
CA ARG A 76 2.00 -9.39 0.13
C ARG A 76 1.95 -7.99 -0.48
N ILE A 77 1.79 -7.90 -1.81
CA ILE A 77 1.69 -6.62 -2.53
C ILE A 77 0.48 -5.81 -2.06
N LEU A 78 -0.68 -6.45 -1.84
CA LEU A 78 -1.88 -5.78 -1.33
C LEU A 78 -1.67 -5.22 0.09
N ARG A 79 -0.82 -5.84 0.90
CA ARG A 79 -0.39 -5.32 2.22
C ARG A 79 0.74 -4.30 2.14
N LEU A 80 1.09 -3.84 0.93
CA LEU A 80 2.18 -2.90 0.66
C LEU A 80 3.57 -3.39 1.06
N ASP A 81 3.76 -4.71 1.21
CA ASP A 81 5.07 -5.33 1.32
C ASP A 81 5.70 -5.50 -0.08
N VAL A 82 5.83 -4.37 -0.78
CA VAL A 82 6.21 -4.33 -2.21
C VAL A 82 7.67 -4.70 -2.43
N PRO A 83 8.66 -4.15 -1.70
CA PRO A 83 10.06 -4.46 -1.97
C PRO A 83 10.35 -5.96 -1.88
N ALA A 84 9.97 -6.59 -0.77
CA ALA A 84 10.21 -8.02 -0.58
C ALA A 84 9.40 -8.89 -1.55
N ALA A 85 8.19 -8.46 -1.95
CA ALA A 85 7.44 -9.18 -2.98
C ALA A 85 8.10 -9.07 -4.36
N VAL A 86 8.65 -7.91 -4.72
CA VAL A 86 9.36 -7.73 -6.00
C VAL A 86 10.68 -8.51 -6.00
N ASP A 87 11.43 -8.53 -4.90
CA ASP A 87 12.66 -9.32 -4.80
C ASP A 87 12.39 -10.82 -5.08
N LEU A 88 11.33 -11.39 -4.49
CA LEU A 88 10.89 -12.76 -4.77
C LEU A 88 10.41 -12.95 -6.22
N LEU A 89 9.75 -11.95 -6.81
CA LEU A 89 9.32 -12.01 -8.21
C LEU A 89 10.51 -12.01 -9.17
N GLU A 90 11.60 -11.31 -8.85
CA GLU A 90 12.83 -11.33 -9.65
C GLU A 90 13.50 -12.71 -9.65
N GLU A 91 13.37 -13.48 -8.57
CA GLU A 91 13.80 -14.89 -8.50
C GLU A 91 12.90 -15.81 -9.34
N VAL A 92 11.57 -15.58 -9.30
CA VAL A 92 10.60 -16.36 -10.08
C VAL A 92 10.74 -16.10 -11.58
N PHE A 93 10.97 -14.84 -11.95
CA PHE A 93 11.03 -14.31 -13.32
C PHE A 93 12.42 -13.75 -13.65
N PRO A 94 13.48 -14.57 -13.70
CA PRO A 94 14.84 -14.08 -13.88
C PRO A 94 15.03 -13.33 -15.21
N SER A 95 15.64 -12.14 -15.15
CA SER A 95 15.88 -11.29 -16.34
C SER A 95 16.94 -11.85 -17.30
N ARG A 96 17.80 -12.76 -16.84
CA ARG A 96 18.76 -13.48 -17.67
C ARG A 96 18.46 -14.99 -17.62
N PRO A 97 18.57 -15.71 -18.75
CA PRO A 97 18.44 -17.16 -18.74
C PRO A 97 19.53 -17.76 -17.85
N ASP A 98 19.20 -18.84 -17.14
CA ASP A 98 20.18 -19.66 -16.44
C ASP A 98 21.27 -20.12 -17.44
N PRO A 99 22.57 -19.98 -17.15
CA PRO A 99 23.62 -20.55 -17.99
C PRO A 99 23.43 -22.06 -18.23
N ALA A 100 22.78 -22.80 -17.32
CA ALA A 100 22.41 -24.19 -17.53
C ALA A 100 21.38 -24.40 -18.64
N ALA A 101 20.58 -23.38 -18.98
CA ALA A 101 19.68 -23.42 -20.13
C ALA A 101 20.43 -23.39 -21.49
N ALA A 102 21.72 -23.03 -21.49
CA ALA A 102 22.61 -23.15 -22.64
C ALA A 102 23.36 -24.49 -22.70
N MET A 103 23.16 -25.39 -21.72
CA MET A 103 23.73 -26.74 -21.76
C MET A 103 22.90 -27.63 -22.68
N ASP A 104 23.60 -28.34 -23.57
CA ASP A 104 23.01 -29.32 -24.47
C ASP A 104 22.80 -30.65 -23.71
N PHE A 105 21.54 -30.96 -23.43
CA PHE A 105 21.15 -32.20 -22.76
C PHE A 105 20.83 -33.34 -23.76
N GLY A 106 21.03 -33.14 -25.07
CA GLY A 106 20.80 -34.16 -26.10
C GLY A 106 19.33 -34.48 -26.38
N GLU A 107 18.39 -33.81 -25.71
CA GLU A 107 16.95 -33.89 -25.99
C GLU A 107 16.57 -32.88 -27.10
N PRO A 108 15.63 -33.22 -28.00
CA PRO A 108 15.12 -32.27 -28.98
C PRO A 108 14.58 -31.05 -28.24
N ALA A 109 15.08 -29.86 -28.59
CA ALA A 109 14.56 -28.63 -28.01
C ALA A 109 13.05 -28.55 -28.30
N GLY A 110 12.22 -28.65 -27.25
CA GLY A 110 10.80 -28.30 -27.37
C GLY A 110 10.65 -26.83 -27.77
N PRO A 111 9.42 -26.34 -28.07
CA PRO A 111 9.17 -24.93 -28.34
C PRO A 111 9.50 -24.10 -27.08
N ARG A 112 10.77 -23.78 -26.88
CA ARG A 112 11.25 -22.88 -25.86
C ARG A 112 11.11 -21.50 -26.48
N GLU A 113 10.05 -20.79 -26.13
CA GLU A 113 10.18 -19.34 -26.09
C GLU A 113 11.29 -19.08 -25.07
N ALA A 114 12.51 -18.84 -25.55
CA ALA A 114 13.57 -18.22 -24.78
C ALA A 114 13.19 -16.75 -24.49
N ALA A 115 11.96 -16.54 -24.01
CA ALA A 115 11.45 -15.26 -23.59
C ALA A 115 12.12 -14.97 -22.26
N THR A 116 13.21 -14.23 -22.32
CA THR A 116 13.74 -13.51 -21.18
C THR A 116 12.61 -12.71 -20.55
N TYR A 117 12.43 -12.80 -19.23
CA TYR A 117 11.39 -12.07 -18.49
C TYR A 117 11.67 -10.55 -18.38
N GLU A 118 12.32 -10.00 -19.41
CA GLU A 118 12.68 -8.59 -19.55
C GLU A 118 11.43 -7.71 -19.67
N ALA A 119 10.39 -8.19 -20.36
CA ALA A 119 9.13 -7.47 -20.50
C ALA A 119 8.43 -7.33 -19.14
N GLU A 120 8.33 -8.40 -18.36
CA GLU A 120 7.76 -8.39 -17.01
C GLU A 120 8.57 -7.46 -16.08
N HIS A 121 9.90 -7.50 -16.20
CA HIS A 121 10.77 -6.59 -15.46
C HIS A 121 10.48 -5.11 -15.79
N ALA A 122 10.44 -4.77 -17.08
CA ALA A 122 10.27 -3.40 -17.55
C ALA A 122 8.86 -2.85 -17.32
N GLU A 123 7.84 -3.69 -17.50
CA GLU A 123 6.43 -3.27 -17.49
C GLU A 123 5.72 -3.49 -16.15
N ILE A 124 6.23 -4.36 -15.29
CA ILE A 124 5.58 -4.72 -14.02
C ILE A 124 6.49 -4.43 -12.83
N LEU A 125 7.62 -5.13 -12.70
CA LEU A 125 8.43 -5.13 -11.47
C LEU A 125 9.12 -3.77 -11.24
N ALA A 126 9.79 -3.21 -12.25
CA ALA A 126 10.43 -1.91 -12.12
C ALA A 126 9.40 -0.78 -11.87
N PRO A 127 8.26 -0.72 -12.58
CA PRO A 127 7.17 0.19 -12.23
C PRO A 127 6.66 0.03 -10.81
N MET A 128 6.49 -1.20 -10.28
CA MET A 128 6.04 -1.41 -8.90
C MET A 128 6.97 -0.74 -7.89
N ARG A 129 8.29 -0.88 -8.05
CA ARG A 129 9.27 -0.22 -7.18
C ARG A 129 9.15 1.31 -7.25
N ARG A 130 9.01 1.87 -8.46
CA ARG A 130 8.84 3.32 -8.66
C ARG A 130 7.58 3.86 -8.00
N TRP A 131 6.45 3.20 -8.18
CA TRP A 131 5.19 3.61 -7.54
C TRP A 131 5.26 3.48 -6.03
N PHE A 132 5.92 2.45 -5.50
CA PHE A 132 6.11 2.30 -4.06
C PHE A 132 7.01 3.39 -3.47
N ALA A 133 8.05 3.83 -4.20
CA ALA A 133 8.85 4.99 -3.79
C ALA A 133 7.98 6.26 -3.68
N LEU A 134 7.06 6.48 -4.63
CA LEU A 134 6.11 7.61 -4.57
C LEU A 134 5.14 7.50 -3.39
N VAL A 135 4.71 6.29 -3.02
CA VAL A 135 3.89 6.06 -1.81
C VAL A 135 4.66 6.46 -0.55
N ARG A 136 5.95 6.11 -0.45
CA ARG A 136 6.81 6.47 0.67
C ARG A 136 7.04 7.98 0.74
N GLU A 137 7.39 8.60 -0.39
CA GLU A 137 7.60 10.04 -0.50
C GLU A 137 6.33 10.82 -0.12
N GLY A 138 5.18 10.44 -0.69
CA GLY A 138 3.90 11.05 -0.36
C GLY A 138 3.54 10.88 1.13
N SER A 139 3.91 9.76 1.75
CA SER A 139 3.67 9.55 3.18
C SER A 139 4.54 10.46 4.05
N ALA A 140 5.82 10.65 3.69
CA ALA A 140 6.70 11.59 4.37
C ALA A 140 6.22 13.04 4.21
N ALA A 141 5.82 13.43 2.99
CA ALA A 141 5.27 14.75 2.73
C ALA A 141 4.00 15.04 3.53
N ILE A 142 3.09 14.06 3.62
CA ILE A 142 1.90 14.13 4.48
C ILE A 142 2.30 14.28 5.96
N ALA A 143 3.26 13.50 6.46
CA ALA A 143 3.71 13.57 7.85
C ALA A 143 4.24 14.98 8.20
N HIS A 144 5.09 15.54 7.33
CA HIS A 144 5.58 16.91 7.48
C HIS A 144 4.46 17.96 7.47
N GLU A 145 3.47 17.82 6.58
CA GLU A 145 2.34 18.75 6.47
C GLU A 145 1.47 18.78 7.74
N VAL A 146 1.31 17.65 8.41
CA VAL A 146 0.52 17.54 9.64
C VAL A 146 1.35 17.76 10.91
N GLY A 147 2.63 18.11 10.78
CA GLY A 147 3.54 18.34 11.92
C GLY A 147 3.92 17.06 12.69
N SER A 148 3.80 15.90 12.06
CA SER A 148 4.26 14.62 12.61
C SER A 148 5.72 14.38 12.22
N PHE A 149 6.52 13.89 13.15
CA PHE A 149 7.93 13.57 12.96
C PHE A 149 8.18 12.11 13.35
N GLY A 150 8.85 11.34 12.49
CA GLY A 150 9.16 9.92 12.69
C GLY A 150 9.77 9.27 11.47
#